data_AF-A0A372INE2-F1
#
_entry.id   AF-A0A372INE2-F1
#
_cell.length_a   1.000
_cell.length_b   1.000
_cell.length_c   1.000
_cell.angle_alpha   90.00
_cell.angle_beta   90.00
_cell.angle_gamma   90.00
#
_symmetry.space_group_name_H-M   'P 1'
#
loop_
_entity.id
_entity.type
_entity.pdbx_description
1 polymer ?
#
loop_
_entity_poly.entity_id
_entity_poly.type
_entity_poly.pdbx_seq_one_letter_code
_entity_poly.pdbx_strand_id
1 'polypeptide(L)'
;MMKLNSEWALRLAVAAVLTTFTGYAAAEVPSQSLRLVSADAQLNQQIDSKTATSGEQITAKLTSNVTTADGTKIDRGAELIGEVSGVEASAHHGPAHISIVFNEARLKDGRQIPVRAVLLGAYPPEDDDNGTAADPMSLQPHFIPADQKIDQEAGILSHVSLHSNAGGQSSGNFVSSDRDIHLGRGTQLQFALAPRSSTNLMSGAE
;
A
#
# COMPACT_ATOMS: atom_id res chain seq x y z
N MET A 1 42.17 -27.91 54.96
CA MET A 1 42.29 -28.11 53.50
C MET A 1 42.69 -26.76 52.89
N MET A 2 43.99 -26.45 52.75
CA MET A 2 44.80 -26.63 51.53
C MET A 2 44.11 -25.97 50.31
N LYS A 3 44.62 -24.91 49.66
CA LYS A 3 46.00 -24.42 49.46
C LYS A 3 46.03 -22.91 49.07
N LEU A 4 47.10 -22.26 49.54
CA LEU A 4 48.00 -21.29 48.90
C LEU A 4 47.46 -19.93 48.40
N ASN A 5 47.79 -18.82 49.10
CA ASN A 5 48.95 -17.91 48.90
C ASN A 5 48.67 -16.87 47.79
N SER A 6 48.31 -15.62 48.11
CA SER A 6 49.21 -14.46 48.34
C SER A 6 50.31 -14.39 47.27
N GLU A 7 50.44 -13.32 46.48
CA GLU A 7 50.71 -11.96 46.95
C GLU A 7 50.87 -10.98 45.71
N TRP A 8 51.26 -9.72 46.01
CA TRP A 8 51.87 -8.64 45.18
C TRP A 8 51.00 -7.70 44.33
N ALA A 9 50.71 -6.55 44.94
CA ALA A 9 51.10 -5.22 44.46
C ALA A 9 50.60 -4.74 43.08
N LEU A 10 49.55 -3.93 43.16
CA LEU A 10 49.46 -2.57 42.59
C LEU A 10 50.56 -2.18 41.59
N ARG A 11 50.20 -2.10 40.30
CA ARG A 11 50.77 -1.12 39.38
C ARG A 11 49.65 -0.37 38.68
N LEU A 12 49.47 0.87 39.12
CA LEU A 12 48.81 1.93 38.36
C LEU A 12 49.57 2.13 37.04
N ALA A 13 48.90 1.94 35.92
CA ALA A 13 49.23 2.58 34.67
C ALA A 13 47.94 3.15 34.08
N VAL A 14 47.84 4.47 34.13
CA VAL A 14 46.82 5.25 33.42
C VAL A 14 47.06 5.06 31.93
N ALA A 15 46.10 4.49 31.22
CA ALA A 15 46.02 4.56 29.77
C ALA A 15 44.65 5.13 29.42
N ALA A 16 44.62 6.42 29.11
CA ALA A 16 43.48 7.06 28.49
C ALA A 16 43.28 6.44 27.11
N VAL A 17 42.32 5.51 26.99
CA VAL A 17 41.90 4.98 25.70
C VAL A 17 40.95 6.00 25.08
N LEU A 18 41.48 6.81 24.18
CA LEU A 18 40.69 7.54 23.19
C LEU A 18 39.97 6.50 22.32
N THR A 19 38.70 6.22 22.62
CA THR A 19 37.85 5.48 21.69
C THR A 19 37.50 6.40 20.53
N THR A 20 38.25 6.27 19.43
CA THR A 20 37.82 6.80 18.13
C THR A 20 36.56 6.04 17.71
N PHE A 21 35.39 6.67 17.86
CA PHE A 21 34.15 6.18 17.26
C PHE A 21 34.37 6.13 15.75
N THR A 22 34.57 4.93 15.23
CA THR A 22 34.55 4.67 13.80
C THR A 22 33.08 4.56 13.41
N GLY A 23 32.71 5.26 12.34
CA GLY A 23 31.35 5.71 12.10
C GLY A 23 30.34 4.67 11.65
N TYR A 24 29.13 5.18 11.45
CA TYR A 24 28.19 4.74 10.44
C TYR A 24 27.63 6.03 9.85
N ALA A 25 28.13 6.44 8.68
CA ALA A 25 27.29 7.25 7.81
C ALA A 25 26.12 6.33 7.46
N ALA A 26 24.93 6.64 7.94
CA ALA A 26 23.73 6.01 7.42
C ALA A 26 23.74 6.29 5.91
N ALA A 27 24.00 5.24 5.12
CA ALA A 27 23.75 5.32 3.70
C ALA A 27 22.27 5.61 3.57
N GLU A 28 21.91 6.84 3.20
CA GLU A 28 20.59 7.13 2.65
C GLU A 28 20.49 6.24 1.42
N VAL A 29 19.82 5.09 1.60
CA VAL A 29 19.42 4.25 0.48
C VAL A 29 18.64 5.18 -0.43
N PRO A 30 19.12 5.45 -1.67
CA PRO A 30 18.44 6.36 -2.55
C PRO A 30 17.02 5.83 -2.71
N SER A 31 16.05 6.59 -2.21
CA SER A 31 14.63 6.31 -2.38
C SER A 31 14.43 6.24 -3.89
N GLN A 32 14.39 5.02 -4.44
CA GLN A 32 14.03 4.84 -5.85
C GLN A 32 12.69 5.55 -5.99
N SER A 33 12.68 6.64 -6.77
CA SER A 33 11.48 7.45 -6.94
C SER A 33 10.45 6.57 -7.62
N LEU A 34 9.52 6.03 -6.84
CA LEU A 34 8.49 5.18 -7.39
C LEU A 34 7.58 6.08 -8.22
N ARG A 35 7.66 5.92 -9.54
CA ARG A 35 6.81 6.65 -10.47
C ARG A 35 5.50 5.91 -10.60
N LEU A 36 4.53 6.34 -9.82
CA LEU A 36 3.17 5.84 -9.87
C LEU A 36 2.41 6.52 -11.01
N VAL A 37 1.57 5.74 -11.70
CA VAL A 37 0.75 6.18 -12.84
C VAL A 37 -0.73 5.97 -12.52
N SER A 38 -1.55 6.99 -12.76
CA SER A 38 -2.99 6.92 -12.50
C SER A 38 -3.70 5.84 -13.32
N ALA A 39 -4.67 5.16 -12.72
CA ALA A 39 -5.48 4.11 -13.31
C ALA A 39 -6.87 4.08 -12.66
N ASP A 40 -7.90 3.67 -13.40
CA ASP A 40 -9.24 3.46 -12.85
C ASP A 40 -9.55 1.97 -12.84
N ALA A 41 -10.23 1.52 -11.80
CA ALA A 41 -10.73 0.17 -11.68
C ALA A 41 -12.09 0.13 -10.97
N GLN A 42 -12.80 -0.98 -11.16
CA GLN A 42 -14.07 -1.24 -10.50
C GLN A 42 -13.93 -2.46 -9.58
N LEU A 43 -14.39 -2.34 -8.33
CA LEU A 43 -14.36 -3.45 -7.38
C LEU A 43 -15.30 -4.59 -7.82
N ASN A 44 -14.79 -5.82 -7.88
CA ASN A 44 -15.54 -6.98 -8.40
C ASN A 44 -16.48 -7.64 -7.38
N GLN A 45 -16.20 -7.46 -6.09
CA GLN A 45 -17.02 -7.97 -4.98
C GLN A 45 -17.34 -6.85 -3.99
N GLN A 46 -18.33 -7.07 -3.12
CA GLN A 46 -18.57 -6.17 -2.00
C GLN A 46 -17.57 -6.46 -0.87
N ILE A 47 -17.26 -5.46 -0.05
CA ILE A 47 -16.46 -5.60 1.18
C ILE A 47 -17.22 -4.87 2.29
N ASP A 48 -17.50 -5.57 3.38
CA ASP A 48 -18.27 -5.04 4.51
C ASP A 48 -17.49 -5.26 5.82
N SER A 49 -17.35 -4.22 6.65
CA SER A 49 -16.55 -4.31 7.87
C SER A 49 -17.11 -5.32 8.89
N LYS A 50 -18.39 -5.69 8.81
CA LYS A 50 -18.99 -6.70 9.68
C LYS A 50 -18.64 -8.13 9.29
N THR A 51 -18.48 -8.40 8.00
CA THR A 51 -18.37 -9.77 7.49
C THR A 51 -17.00 -10.07 6.90
N ALA A 52 -16.26 -9.05 6.49
CA ALA A 52 -14.93 -9.22 5.92
C ALA A 52 -13.95 -9.76 6.97
N THR A 53 -12.91 -10.44 6.50
CA THR A 53 -11.85 -10.99 7.36
C THR A 53 -10.47 -10.60 6.85
N SER A 54 -9.49 -10.49 7.76
CA SER A 54 -8.10 -10.26 7.36
C SER A 54 -7.57 -11.45 6.54
N GLY A 55 -6.88 -11.18 5.44
CA GLY A 55 -6.46 -12.15 4.43
C GLY A 55 -7.52 -12.50 3.39
N GLU A 56 -8.72 -11.92 3.47
CA GLU A 56 -9.75 -12.12 2.45
C GLU A 56 -9.30 -11.54 1.11
N GLN A 57 -9.24 -12.39 0.08
CA GLN A 57 -8.83 -11.96 -1.25
C GLN A 57 -9.89 -11.04 -1.87
N ILE A 58 -9.42 -9.94 -2.45
CA ILE A 58 -10.25 -9.00 -3.18
C ILE A 58 -9.68 -8.77 -4.57
N THR A 59 -10.58 -8.51 -5.53
CA THR A 59 -10.22 -8.14 -6.89
C THR A 59 -10.92 -6.87 -7.37
N ALA A 60 -10.24 -6.11 -8.22
CA ALA A 60 -10.79 -4.96 -8.93
C ALA A 60 -10.40 -5.03 -10.42
N LYS A 61 -11.36 -4.78 -11.31
CA LYS A 61 -11.16 -4.83 -12.76
C LYS A 61 -10.77 -3.46 -13.29
N LEU A 62 -9.63 -3.35 -13.95
CA LEU A 62 -9.20 -2.11 -14.59
C LEU A 62 -10.18 -1.66 -15.67
N THR A 63 -10.58 -0.39 -15.63
CA THR A 63 -11.45 0.26 -16.61
C THR A 63 -10.67 1.15 -17.56
N SER A 64 -9.39 1.41 -17.32
CA SER A 64 -8.49 2.14 -18.24
C SER A 64 -7.27 1.31 -18.64
N ASN A 65 -6.63 1.69 -19.75
CA ASN A 65 -5.33 1.16 -20.14
C ASN A 65 -4.24 1.94 -19.40
N VAL A 66 -3.22 1.24 -18.89
CA VAL A 66 -2.13 1.84 -18.13
C VAL A 66 -0.82 1.43 -18.76
N THR A 67 0.08 2.40 -18.93
CA THR A 67 1.49 2.12 -19.22
C THR A 67 2.31 2.67 -18.07
N THR A 68 2.95 1.78 -17.32
CA THR A 68 3.79 2.14 -16.18
C THR A 68 5.11 2.77 -16.62
N ALA A 69 5.84 3.37 -15.68
CA ALA A 69 7.06 4.11 -15.98
C ALA A 69 8.21 3.24 -16.55
N ASP A 70 8.19 1.93 -16.32
CA ASP A 70 9.12 0.94 -16.90
C ASP A 70 8.70 0.46 -18.30
N GLY A 71 7.56 0.94 -18.82
CA GLY A 71 7.00 0.53 -20.10
C GLY A 71 6.08 -0.68 -20.05
N THR A 72 5.83 -1.26 -18.87
CA THR A 72 4.87 -2.36 -18.72
C THR A 72 3.46 -1.89 -19.07
N LYS A 73 2.80 -2.60 -19.99
CA LYS A 73 1.43 -2.30 -20.42
C LYS A 73 0.44 -3.19 -19.66
N ILE A 74 -0.57 -2.57 -19.07
CA ILE A 74 -1.67 -3.23 -18.39
C ILE A 74 -2.96 -2.76 -19.05
N ASP A 75 -3.59 -3.64 -19.82
CA ASP A 75 -4.78 -3.29 -20.58
C ASP A 75 -6.03 -3.25 -19.71
N ARG A 76 -7.01 -2.41 -20.10
CA ARG A 76 -8.38 -2.41 -19.57
C ARG A 76 -8.92 -3.84 -19.54
N GLY A 77 -9.48 -4.24 -18.40
CA GLY A 77 -10.02 -5.56 -18.16
C GLY A 77 -9.04 -6.53 -17.49
N ALA A 78 -7.77 -6.15 -17.31
CA ALA A 78 -6.91 -6.81 -16.34
C ALA A 78 -7.47 -6.66 -14.92
N GLU A 79 -7.12 -7.59 -14.03
CA GLU A 79 -7.59 -7.59 -12.65
C GLU A 79 -6.46 -7.25 -11.70
N LEU A 80 -6.68 -6.24 -10.86
CA LEU A 80 -5.86 -6.02 -9.68
C LEU A 80 -6.32 -7.01 -8.60
N ILE A 81 -5.35 -7.74 -8.04
CA ILE A 81 -5.56 -8.74 -7.00
C ILE A 81 -4.91 -8.21 -5.72
N GLY A 82 -5.62 -8.43 -4.62
CA GLY A 82 -5.23 -7.95 -3.31
C GLY A 82 -5.92 -8.71 -2.19
N GLU A 83 -5.82 -8.17 -0.99
CA GLU A 83 -6.44 -8.70 0.20
C GLU A 83 -6.89 -7.58 1.16
N VAL A 84 -7.83 -7.92 2.04
CA VAL A 84 -8.12 -7.15 3.25
C VAL A 84 -6.99 -7.40 4.24
N SER A 85 -6.14 -6.40 4.49
CA SER A 85 -5.01 -6.51 5.42
C SER A 85 -5.43 -6.30 6.87
N GLY A 86 -6.55 -5.62 7.12
CA GLY A 86 -7.11 -5.43 8.46
C GLY A 86 -8.56 -4.99 8.40
N VAL A 87 -9.34 -5.38 9.41
CA VAL A 87 -10.76 -5.04 9.50
C VAL A 87 -11.18 -4.90 10.96
N GLU A 88 -11.98 -3.89 11.23
CA GLU A 88 -12.65 -3.65 12.51
C GLU A 88 -14.07 -3.17 12.23
N ALA A 89 -15.06 -3.91 12.73
CA ALA A 89 -16.47 -3.55 12.62
C ALA A 89 -16.83 -2.46 13.63
N SER A 90 -17.88 -1.69 13.34
CA SER A 90 -18.40 -0.72 14.29
C SER A 90 -19.03 -1.43 15.49
N ALA A 91 -18.59 -1.07 16.69
CA ALA A 91 -19.18 -1.51 17.95
C ALA A 91 -19.78 -0.31 18.68
N HIS A 92 -21.05 -0.41 19.11
CA HIS A 92 -21.73 0.63 19.89
C HIS A 92 -21.70 2.04 19.26
N HIS A 93 -21.90 2.14 17.94
CA HIS A 93 -21.75 3.39 17.18
C HIS A 93 -20.33 3.98 17.25
N GLY A 94 -19.33 3.13 17.47
CA GLY A 94 -17.92 3.47 17.38
C GLY A 94 -17.40 3.40 15.94
N PRO A 95 -16.11 3.72 15.75
CA PRO A 95 -15.50 3.71 14.43
C PRO A 95 -15.40 2.30 13.85
N ALA A 96 -15.36 2.24 12.52
CA ALA A 96 -15.05 1.04 11.76
C ALA A 96 -13.85 1.31 10.84
N HIS A 97 -13.09 0.25 10.55
CA HIS A 97 -11.87 0.32 9.76
C HIS A 97 -11.80 -0.84 8.76
N ILE A 98 -11.41 -0.54 7.52
CA ILE A 98 -11.01 -1.55 6.53
C ILE A 98 -9.71 -1.10 5.88
N SER A 99 -8.66 -1.90 6.02
CA SER A 99 -7.37 -1.70 5.35
C SER A 99 -7.22 -2.71 4.24
N ILE A 100 -6.84 -2.27 3.04
CA ILE A 100 -6.68 -3.15 1.88
C ILE A 100 -5.33 -2.96 1.19
N VAL A 101 -4.83 -4.03 0.58
CA VAL A 101 -3.59 -4.04 -0.20
C VAL A 101 -3.87 -4.70 -1.53
N PHE A 102 -3.54 -4.02 -2.63
CA PHE A 102 -3.44 -4.60 -3.97
C PHE A 102 -1.95 -4.69 -4.35
N ASN A 103 -1.49 -5.91 -4.60
CA ASN A 103 -0.08 -6.24 -4.79
C ASN A 103 0.21 -7.00 -6.10
N GLU A 104 -0.83 -7.41 -6.82
CA GLU A 104 -0.69 -8.17 -8.06
C GLU A 104 -1.66 -7.66 -9.13
N ALA A 105 -1.27 -7.81 -10.39
CA ALA A 105 -2.15 -7.60 -11.53
C ALA A 105 -2.14 -8.86 -12.41
N ARG A 106 -3.33 -9.41 -12.66
CA ARG A 106 -3.56 -10.48 -13.64
C ARG A 106 -3.90 -9.86 -14.98
N LEU A 107 -2.98 -10.01 -15.93
CA LEU A 107 -3.12 -9.54 -17.30
C LEU A 107 -4.09 -10.43 -18.10
N LYS A 108 -4.52 -9.97 -19.27
CA LYS A 108 -5.44 -10.70 -20.16
C LYS A 108 -4.88 -12.02 -20.67
N ASP A 109 -3.56 -12.13 -20.78
CA ASP A 109 -2.85 -13.36 -21.17
C ASP A 109 -2.80 -14.39 -20.02
N GLY A 110 -3.35 -14.06 -18.85
CA GLY A 110 -3.38 -14.90 -17.65
C GLY A 110 -2.13 -14.76 -16.76
N ARG A 111 -1.10 -14.03 -17.21
CA ARG A 111 0.10 -13.79 -16.42
C ARG A 111 -0.19 -12.86 -15.25
N GLN A 112 0.35 -13.19 -14.09
CA GLN A 112 0.34 -12.32 -12.92
C GLN A 112 1.68 -11.58 -12.81
N ILE A 113 1.62 -10.28 -12.57
CA ILE A 113 2.79 -9.44 -12.33
C ILE A 113 2.64 -8.76 -10.97
N PRO A 114 3.73 -8.61 -10.21
CA PRO A 114 3.69 -7.90 -8.94
C PRO A 114 3.58 -6.40 -9.22
N VAL A 115 2.63 -5.74 -8.55
CA VAL A 115 2.37 -4.31 -8.67
C VAL A 115 2.28 -3.68 -7.29
N ARG A 116 2.44 -2.37 -7.26
CA ARG A 116 2.13 -1.53 -6.12
C ARG A 116 1.02 -0.60 -6.54
N ALA A 117 -0.09 -0.68 -5.83
CA ALA A 117 -1.25 0.15 -6.06
C ALA A 117 -1.54 1.01 -4.83
N VAL A 118 -1.79 2.29 -5.04
CA VAL A 118 -2.14 3.27 -4.00
C VAL A 118 -3.47 3.88 -4.41
N LEU A 119 -4.47 3.87 -3.52
CA LEU A 119 -5.75 4.51 -3.79
C LEU A 119 -5.61 6.03 -3.76
N LEU A 120 -5.99 6.67 -4.85
CA LEU A 120 -6.09 8.13 -4.98
C LEU A 120 -7.50 8.63 -4.67
N GLY A 121 -8.49 7.76 -4.84
CA GLY A 121 -9.88 8.07 -4.58
C GLY A 121 -10.74 6.82 -4.70
N ALA A 122 -11.92 6.90 -4.11
CA ALA A 122 -12.91 5.85 -4.24
C ALA A 122 -14.31 6.48 -4.29
N TYR A 123 -15.16 5.98 -5.19
CA TYR A 123 -16.44 6.58 -5.54
C TYR A 123 -17.53 5.52 -5.56
N PRO A 124 -18.80 5.90 -5.32
CA PRO A 124 -19.93 4.98 -5.41
C PRO A 124 -19.96 4.25 -6.75
N PRO A 125 -20.59 3.07 -6.80
CA PRO A 125 -20.94 2.45 -8.08
C PRO A 125 -21.68 3.46 -8.97
N GLU A 126 -21.42 3.42 -10.27
CA GLU A 126 -22.25 4.18 -11.21
C GLU A 126 -23.63 3.52 -11.21
N ASP A 127 -24.64 4.23 -10.73
CA ASP A 127 -26.02 3.81 -10.90
C ASP A 127 -26.36 3.95 -12.39
N ASP A 128 -26.64 2.83 -13.06
CA ASP A 128 -27.03 2.78 -14.48
C ASP A 128 -28.35 3.56 -14.79
N ASP A 129 -28.95 4.25 -13.81
CA ASP A 129 -30.33 4.75 -13.85
C ASP A 129 -30.49 6.23 -14.28
N ASN A 130 -29.42 6.92 -14.65
CA ASN A 130 -29.56 8.22 -15.33
C ASN A 130 -28.39 8.48 -16.27
N GLY A 131 -28.66 8.37 -17.59
CA GLY A 131 -27.71 8.43 -18.70
C GLY A 131 -26.93 9.73 -18.91
N THR A 132 -26.59 10.45 -17.86
CA THR A 132 -25.40 11.31 -17.82
C THR A 132 -24.24 10.44 -17.36
N ALA A 133 -23.58 9.77 -18.32
CA ALA A 133 -22.23 9.30 -18.11
C ALA A 133 -21.45 10.48 -17.52
N ALA A 134 -21.03 10.38 -16.26
CA ALA A 134 -20.00 11.26 -15.76
C ALA A 134 -18.89 11.16 -16.79
N ASP A 135 -18.54 12.30 -17.39
CA ASP A 135 -17.48 12.39 -18.39
C ASP A 135 -16.32 11.56 -17.83
N PRO A 136 -15.88 10.47 -18.50
CA PRO A 136 -14.90 9.56 -17.93
C PRO A 136 -13.76 10.44 -17.49
N MET A 137 -13.49 10.47 -16.17
CA MET A 137 -12.48 11.35 -15.58
C MET A 137 -11.29 11.29 -16.52
N SER A 138 -10.97 12.42 -17.17
CA SER A 138 -9.97 12.45 -18.23
C SER A 138 -8.62 12.22 -17.57
N LEU A 139 -8.30 10.95 -17.35
CA LEU A 139 -7.12 10.50 -16.66
C LEU A 139 -5.95 10.66 -17.62
N GLN A 140 -5.38 11.85 -17.65
CA GLN A 140 -3.99 11.94 -18.02
C GLN A 140 -3.18 11.13 -16.98
N PRO A 141 -2.17 10.36 -17.41
CA PRO A 141 -1.19 9.79 -16.49
C PRO A 141 -0.57 10.91 -15.65
N HIS A 142 -1.00 11.05 -14.39
CA HIS A 142 -0.35 11.96 -13.46
C HIS A 142 0.71 11.18 -12.70
N PHE A 143 1.93 11.73 -12.66
CA PHE A 143 2.98 11.21 -11.80
C PHE A 143 2.68 11.61 -10.36
N ILE A 144 2.47 10.61 -9.50
CA ILE A 144 2.27 10.79 -8.06
C ILE A 144 3.60 10.52 -7.35
N PRO A 145 4.16 11.49 -6.60
CA PRO A 145 5.38 11.27 -5.82
C PRO A 145 5.18 10.20 -4.75
N ALA A 146 6.24 9.43 -4.47
CA ALA A 146 6.19 8.25 -3.62
C ALA A 146 5.99 8.53 -2.12
N ASP A 147 5.97 9.79 -1.69
CA ASP A 147 5.70 10.23 -0.32
C ASP A 147 4.35 10.94 -0.19
N GLN A 148 3.57 11.02 -1.27
CA GLN A 148 2.29 11.69 -1.28
C GLN A 148 1.31 11.01 -0.32
N LYS A 149 0.68 11.80 0.55
CA LYS A 149 -0.49 11.39 1.31
C LYS A 149 -1.75 11.78 0.56
N ILE A 150 -2.73 10.90 0.60
CA ILE A 150 -4.03 11.12 -0.01
C ILE A 150 -5.06 10.94 1.09
N ASP A 151 -5.85 12.00 1.30
CA ASP A 151 -6.96 12.01 2.22
C ASP A 151 -8.21 12.41 1.44
N GLN A 152 -9.17 11.50 1.40
CA GLN A 152 -10.51 11.76 0.90
C GLN A 152 -11.45 11.78 2.10
N GLU A 153 -12.03 12.95 2.35
CA GLU A 153 -13.00 13.15 3.42
C GLU A 153 -14.27 12.30 3.21
N ALA A 154 -14.95 12.02 4.32
CA ALA A 154 -16.27 11.41 4.27
C ALA A 154 -17.23 12.34 3.50
N GLY A 155 -17.93 11.78 2.52
CA GLY A 155 -18.95 12.47 1.72
C GLY A 155 -19.11 11.86 0.34
N ILE A 156 -18.00 11.51 -0.32
CA ILE A 156 -18.01 10.90 -1.66
C ILE A 156 -18.51 9.46 -1.60
N LEU A 157 -17.95 8.66 -0.69
CA LEU A 157 -18.44 7.33 -0.35
C LEU A 157 -19.32 7.37 0.89
N SER A 158 -20.26 8.33 0.94
CA SER A 158 -21.11 8.54 2.11
C SER A 158 -20.25 8.77 3.39
N HIS A 159 -20.50 8.05 4.47
CA HIS A 159 -19.84 8.18 5.78
C HIS A 159 -18.42 7.59 5.87
N VAL A 160 -17.79 7.29 4.72
CA VAL A 160 -16.50 6.62 4.64
C VAL A 160 -15.44 7.59 4.12
N SER A 161 -14.42 7.85 4.93
CA SER A 161 -13.19 8.50 4.49
C SER A 161 -12.19 7.47 3.96
N LEU A 162 -11.29 7.91 3.09
CA LEU A 162 -10.18 7.12 2.59
C LEU A 162 -8.87 7.84 2.93
N HIS A 163 -7.95 7.10 3.52
CA HIS A 163 -6.60 7.55 3.83
C HIS A 163 -5.60 6.61 3.14
N SER A 164 -4.70 7.15 2.34
CA SER A 164 -3.63 6.38 1.73
C SER A 164 -2.31 7.15 1.75
N ASN A 165 -1.22 6.40 1.61
CA ASN A 165 0.12 6.95 1.55
C ASN A 165 0.89 6.25 0.44
N ALA A 166 1.32 7.02 -0.54
CA ALA A 166 2.09 6.56 -1.67
C ALA A 166 3.45 5.94 -1.27
N GLY A 167 3.88 6.06 -0.01
CA GLY A 167 5.07 5.42 0.58
C GLY A 167 4.75 4.30 1.57
N GLY A 168 3.46 4.09 1.88
CA GLY A 168 2.99 3.08 2.82
C GLY A 168 2.90 1.65 2.25
N GLN A 169 2.60 0.68 3.12
CA GLN A 169 2.37 -0.71 2.71
C GLN A 169 0.91 -0.97 2.27
N SER A 170 -0.04 -0.22 2.83
CA SER A 170 -1.46 -0.28 2.48
C SER A 170 -1.74 0.44 1.16
N SER A 171 -2.64 -0.11 0.35
CA SER A 171 -3.19 0.60 -0.81
C SER A 171 -4.14 1.69 -0.37
N GLY A 172 -4.88 1.49 0.71
CA GLY A 172 -5.73 2.50 1.33
C GLY A 172 -6.45 1.95 2.56
N ASN A 173 -6.79 2.86 3.45
CA ASN A 173 -7.50 2.59 4.68
C ASN A 173 -8.81 3.37 4.65
N PHE A 174 -9.92 2.64 4.68
CA PHE A 174 -11.25 3.19 4.79
C PHE A 174 -11.62 3.30 6.25
N VAL A 175 -12.20 4.44 6.63
CA VAL A 175 -12.61 4.72 8.01
C VAL A 175 -14.01 5.28 8.01
N SER A 176 -14.83 4.81 8.94
CA SER A 176 -16.11 5.43 9.27
C SER A 176 -16.16 5.67 10.77
N SER A 177 -16.84 6.74 11.20
CA SER A 177 -16.78 7.21 12.58
C SER A 177 -17.85 6.60 13.50
N ASP A 178 -19.02 6.25 12.96
CA ASP A 178 -20.21 5.91 13.76
C ASP A 178 -20.93 4.63 13.30
N ARG A 179 -20.43 3.97 12.26
CA ARG A 179 -21.08 2.84 11.61
C ARG A 179 -20.11 1.99 10.81
N ASP A 180 -20.61 0.85 10.36
CA ASP A 180 -19.88 -0.06 9.50
C ASP A 180 -19.64 0.50 8.11
N ILE A 181 -18.53 0.07 7.53
CA ILE A 181 -18.14 0.42 6.17
C ILE A 181 -18.73 -0.62 5.22
N HIS A 182 -19.40 -0.14 4.18
CA HIS A 182 -19.89 -0.95 3.09
C HIS A 182 -19.34 -0.43 1.76
N LEU A 183 -18.42 -1.18 1.16
CA LEU A 183 -17.95 -0.94 -0.21
C LEU A 183 -18.69 -1.89 -1.14
N GLY A 184 -19.62 -1.34 -1.92
CA GLY A 184 -20.43 -2.12 -2.82
C GLY A 184 -19.61 -2.74 -3.96
N ARG A 185 -20.07 -3.87 -4.49
CA ARG A 185 -19.61 -4.29 -5.82
C ARG A 185 -19.90 -3.15 -6.81
N GLY A 186 -18.94 -2.83 -7.66
CA GLY A 186 -19.08 -1.72 -8.60
C GLY A 186 -18.47 -0.40 -8.11
N THR A 187 -18.04 -0.30 -6.84
CA THR A 187 -17.29 0.86 -6.34
C THR A 187 -16.13 1.18 -7.28
N GLN A 188 -16.08 2.42 -7.76
CA GLN A 188 -15.03 2.90 -8.63
C GLN A 188 -13.82 3.30 -7.78
N LEU A 189 -12.65 2.79 -8.14
CA LEU A 189 -11.39 2.99 -7.44
C LEU A 189 -10.41 3.67 -8.39
N GLN A 190 -9.91 4.83 -7.99
CA GLN A 190 -8.81 5.48 -8.67
C GLN A 190 -7.51 5.08 -7.99
N PHE A 191 -6.57 4.56 -8.76
CA PHE A 191 -5.28 4.07 -8.30
C PHE A 191 -4.12 4.88 -8.87
N ALA A 192 -3.02 4.87 -8.16
CA ALA A 192 -1.69 5.12 -8.69
C ALA A 192 -0.94 3.77 -8.70
N LEU A 193 -0.50 3.33 -9.87
CA LEU A 193 0.11 2.02 -10.10
C LEU A 193 1.59 2.15 -10.46
N ALA A 194 2.41 1.27 -9.89
CA ALA A 194 3.77 1.02 -10.35
C ALA A 194 4.05 -0.49 -10.32
N PRO A 195 4.90 -1.02 -11.21
CA PRO A 195 5.40 -2.37 -11.09
C PRO A 195 6.25 -2.45 -9.83
N ARG A 196 6.15 -3.57 -9.10
CA ARG A 196 7.16 -3.87 -8.09
C ARG A 196 8.32 -4.52 -8.80
N SER A 197 9.41 -3.77 -8.99
CA SER A 197 10.66 -4.35 -9.46
C SER A 197 11.03 -5.50 -8.53
N SER A 198 10.96 -6.72 -9.02
CA SER A 198 11.62 -7.85 -8.39
C SER A 198 13.11 -7.62 -8.60
N THR A 199 13.76 -6.93 -7.68
CA THR A 199 15.21 -6.92 -7.61
C THR A 199 15.61 -8.37 -7.31
N ASN A 200 15.88 -9.13 -8.36
CA ASN A 200 16.50 -10.43 -8.25
C ASN A 200 17.82 -10.21 -7.52
N LEU A 201 17.87 -10.59 -6.24
CA LEU A 201 19.10 -10.85 -5.52
C LEU A 201 19.73 -12.11 -6.13
N MET A 202 20.17 -12.02 -7.39
CA MET A 202 21.08 -12.99 -7.97
C MET A 202 22.45 -12.71 -7.36
N SER A 203 22.74 -13.50 -6.31
CA SER A 203 24.02 -14.14 -6.04
C SER A 203 25.23 -13.49 -6.71
N GLY A 204 25.92 -12.62 -5.97
CA GLY A 204 27.34 -12.33 -6.19
C GLY A 204 28.15 -13.18 -5.23
N ALA A 205 28.28 -14.47 -5.53
CA ALA A 205 29.35 -15.30 -4.99
C ALA A 205 30.41 -15.40 -6.08
N GLU A 206 31.43 -14.54 -6.01
CA GLU A 206 32.76 -14.74 -6.60
C GLU A 206 33.82 -14.22 -5.63
#